data_AF-A0A1M3BCZ7-F1
#
_entry.id   AF-A0A1M3BCZ7-F1
#
_cell.length_a   1.000
_cell.length_b   1.000
_cell.length_c   1.000
_cell.angle_alpha   90.00
_cell.angle_beta   90.00
_cell.angle_gamma   90.00
#
_symmetry.space_group_name_H-M   'P 1'
#
loop_
_entity.id
_entity.type
_entity.pdbx_description
1 polymer ?
#
loop_
_entity_poly.entity_id
_entity_poly.type
_entity_poly.pdbx_seq_one_letter_code
_entity_poly.pdbx_strand_id
1 'polypeptide(L)'
;MPTQLIEAVLCLAIGMVALVLALVEGPDGSGLLLVGSLAAFVLGRQMILPYRAQPRQTSFGRPATIALAAVTLIASVVIGLR
;
A
#
# COMPACT_ATOMS: atom_id res chain seq x y z
N MET A 1 -11.65 4.81 -17.59
CA MET A 1 -10.73 5.41 -16.59
C MET A 1 -9.32 4.90 -16.84
N PRO A 2 -8.30 5.76 -16.95
CA PRO A 2 -6.90 5.33 -17.12
C PRO A 2 -6.35 4.82 -15.78
N THR A 3 -6.66 3.56 -15.46
CA THR A 3 -6.27 2.92 -14.19
C THR A 3 -4.76 2.89 -13.98
N GLN A 4 -3.97 2.87 -15.07
CA GLN A 4 -2.51 2.94 -15.03
C GLN A 4 -1.98 4.28 -14.50
N LEU A 5 -2.60 5.40 -14.86
CA LEU A 5 -2.22 6.72 -14.32
C LEU A 5 -2.53 6.81 -12.83
N ILE A 6 -3.64 6.22 -12.38
CA ILE A 6 -4.03 6.18 -10.97
C ILE A 6 -3.05 5.29 -10.16
N GLU A 7 -2.66 4.13 -10.70
CA GLU A 7 -1.62 3.29 -10.09
C GLU A 7 -0.27 4.00 -10.03
N ALA A 8 0.11 4.74 -11.08
CA ALA A 8 1.37 5.49 -11.10
C ALA A 8 1.39 6.61 -10.05
N VAL A 9 0.32 7.40 -9.92
CA VAL A 9 0.21 8.45 -8.89
C VAL A 9 0.21 7.84 -7.49
N LEU A 10 -0.44 6.70 -7.29
CA LEU A 10 -0.42 5.97 -6.03
C LEU A 10 1.00 5.51 -5.67
N CYS A 11 1.72 4.90 -6.61
CA CYS A 11 3.12 4.52 -6.42
C CYS A 11 4.01 5.72 -6.09
N LEU A 12 3.81 6.83 -6.80
CA LEU A 12 4.58 8.05 -6.57
C LEU A 12 4.33 8.62 -5.17
N ALA A 13 3.08 8.68 -4.72
CA ALA A 13 2.74 9.14 -3.38
C ALA A 13 3.35 8.25 -2.29
N ILE A 14 3.24 6.92 -2.43
CA ILE A 14 3.80 5.96 -1.48
C ILE A 14 5.32 6.05 -1.44
N GLY A 15 5.97 6.11 -2.61
CA GLY A 15 7.42 6.24 -2.72
C GLY A 15 7.94 7.54 -2.11
N MET A 16 7.23 8.66 -2.30
CA MET A 16 7.58 9.94 -1.69
C MET A 16 7.49 9.89 -0.16
N VAL A 17 6.41 9.32 0.39
CA VAL A 17 6.26 9.18 1.85
C VAL A 17 7.35 8.27 2.41
N ALA A 18 7.60 7.12 1.76
CA ALA A 18 8.65 6.19 2.20
C ALA A 18 10.04 6.83 2.15
N LEU A 19 10.33 7.63 1.12
CA LEU A 19 11.60 8.34 0.99
C LEU A 19 11.78 9.38 2.11
N VAL A 20 10.75 10.18 2.39
CA VAL A 20 10.79 11.17 3.48
C VAL A 20 11.03 10.50 4.82
N LEU A 21 10.32 9.41 5.12
CA LEU A 21 10.50 8.66 6.36
C LEU A 21 11.90 8.04 6.46
N ALA A 22 12.41 7.45 5.38
CA ALA A 22 13.76 6.89 5.35
C ALA A 22 14.85 7.96 5.58
N LEU A 23 14.64 9.19 5.10
CA LEU A 23 15.55 10.31 5.33
C LEU A 23 15.49 10.85 6.77
N VAL A 24 14.33 10.74 7.44
CA VAL A 24 14.12 11.25 8.80
C VAL A 24 14.54 10.24 9.87
N GLU A 25 14.18 8.96 9.72
CA GLU A 25 14.42 7.92 10.73
C GLU A 25 15.77 7.18 10.54
N GLY A 26 16.40 7.31 9.37
CA GLY A 26 17.65 6.61 9.07
C GLY A 26 17.45 5.11 8.73
N PRO A 27 18.55 4.36 8.52
CA PRO A 27 18.48 2.99 7.98
C PRO A 27 17.95 1.94 8.96
N ASP A 28 17.90 2.23 10.27
CA ASP A 28 17.59 1.27 11.33
C ASP A 28 16.12 0.77 11.31
N GLY A 29 15.23 1.43 10.55
CA GLY A 29 13.82 1.04 10.33
C GLY A 29 13.48 0.58 8.90
N SER A 30 14.47 0.41 8.03
CA SER A 30 14.28 0.22 6.58
C SER A 30 13.36 -0.96 6.18
N GLY A 31 13.37 -2.05 6.95
CA GLY A 31 12.48 -3.20 6.73
C GLY A 31 10.99 -2.89 6.97
N LEU A 32 10.67 -2.12 8.01
CA LEU A 32 9.30 -1.72 8.34
C LEU A 32 8.73 -0.72 7.34
N LEU A 33 9.58 0.18 6.83
CA LEU A 33 9.23 1.11 5.75
C LEU A 33 8.88 0.37 4.45
N LEU A 34 9.63 -0.67 4.10
CA LEU A 34 9.33 -1.53 2.95
C LEU A 34 7.98 -2.25 3.12
N VAL A 35 7.74 -2.85 4.28
CA VAL A 35 6.51 -3.59 4.55
C VAL A 35 5.30 -2.64 4.57
N GLY A 36 5.43 -1.47 5.20
CA GLY A 36 4.37 -0.46 5.25
C GLY A 36 4.03 0.13 3.87
N SER A 37 5.05 0.47 3.07
CA SER A 37 4.85 0.97 1.70
C SER A 37 4.21 -0.08 0.78
N LEU A 38 4.62 -1.34 0.90
CA LEU A 38 3.99 -2.45 0.17
C LEU A 38 2.53 -2.65 0.58
N ALA A 39 2.23 -2.60 1.87
CA ALA A 39 0.86 -2.72 2.39
C ALA A 39 -0.04 -1.57 1.90
N ALA A 40 0.46 -0.33 1.91
CA ALA A 40 -0.24 0.83 1.36
C ALA A 40 -0.53 0.67 -0.15
N PHE A 41 0.43 0.13 -0.91
CA PHE A 41 0.26 -0.13 -2.33
C PHE A 41 -0.81 -1.19 -2.58
N VAL A 42 -0.80 -2.27 -1.81
CA VAL A 42 -1.81 -3.34 -1.91
C VAL A 42 -3.21 -2.79 -1.61
N LEU A 43 -3.37 -1.95 -0.59
CA LEU A 43 -4.65 -1.29 -0.29
C LEU A 43 -5.15 -0.45 -1.45
N GLY A 44 -4.31 0.44 -1.98
CA GLY A 44 -4.71 1.29 -3.10
C GLY A 44 -5.02 0.48 -4.36
N ARG A 45 -4.27 -0.61 -4.62
CA ARG A 45 -4.56 -1.54 -5.71
C ARG A 45 -5.92 -2.22 -5.56
N GLN A 46 -6.31 -2.60 -4.34
CA GLN A 46 -7.65 -3.12 -4.05
C GLN A 46 -8.76 -2.09 -4.28
N MET A 47 -8.47 -0.79 -4.13
CA MET A 47 -9.40 0.30 -4.47
C MET A 47 -9.47 0.61 -5.97
N ILE A 48 -8.40 0.37 -6.75
CA ILE A 48 -8.35 0.61 -8.20
C ILE A 48 -8.93 -0.56 -9.01
N LEU A 49 -8.92 -1.77 -8.42
CA LEU A 49 -9.50 -2.98 -8.99
C LEU A 49 -10.95 -2.87 -9.55
N PRO A 50 -11.92 -2.08 -9.03
CA PRO A 50 -13.29 -1.98 -9.56
C PRO A 50 -13.40 -1.10 -10.79
N TYR A 51 -12.38 -0.31 -11.07
CA TYR A 51 -12.31 0.47 -12.30
C TYR A 51 -11.78 -0.37 -13.48
N ARG A 52 -11.32 -1.62 -13.24
CA ARG A 52 -10.97 -2.58 -14.30
C ARG A 52 -12.22 -3.37 -14.70
N ALA A 53 -12.56 -3.32 -15.99
CA ALA A 53 -13.70 -4.03 -16.59
C ALA A 53 -13.46 -5.54 -16.80
N GLN A 54 -12.78 -6.21 -15.86
CA GLN A 54 -12.51 -7.64 -15.93
C GLN A 54 -13.58 -8.43 -15.15
N PRO A 55 -14.11 -9.54 -15.72
CA PRO A 55 -15.03 -10.41 -15.01
C PRO A 55 -14.31 -10.99 -13.79
N ARG A 56 -14.86 -10.73 -12.60
CA ARG A 56 -14.25 -11.14 -11.33
C ARG A 56 -14.75 -12.50 -10.93
N GLN A 57 -13.81 -13.43 -10.76
CA GLN A 57 -14.11 -14.81 -10.39
C GLN A 57 -14.37 -14.98 -8.88
N THR A 58 -13.96 -14.02 -8.03
CA THR A 58 -14.08 -14.14 -6.57
C THR A 58 -14.58 -12.84 -5.92
N SER A 59 -15.69 -12.93 -5.17
CA SER A 59 -16.25 -11.80 -4.39
C SER A 59 -15.50 -11.59 -3.06
N PHE A 60 -14.91 -12.66 -2.51
CA PHE A 60 -14.33 -12.67 -1.16
C PHE A 60 -12.84 -12.25 -1.09
N GLY A 61 -12.10 -12.32 -2.21
CA GLY A 61 -10.65 -12.01 -2.21
C GLY A 61 -10.34 -10.54 -1.95
N ARG A 62 -11.27 -9.65 -2.32
CA ARG A 62 -11.13 -8.19 -2.19
C ARG A 62 -11.23 -7.70 -0.74
N PRO A 63 -12.27 -8.04 0.05
CA PRO A 63 -12.35 -7.62 1.45
C PRO A 63 -11.24 -8.25 2.30
N ALA A 64 -10.87 -9.51 2.06
CA ALA A 64 -9.82 -10.19 2.81
C ALA A 64 -8.43 -9.53 2.62
N THR A 65 -8.09 -9.17 1.39
CA THR A 65 -6.83 -8.48 1.10
C THR A 65 -6.80 -7.05 1.64
N ILE A 66 -7.93 -6.33 1.63
CA ILE A 66 -8.04 -5.02 2.28
C ILE A 66 -7.80 -5.14 3.78
N ALA A 67 -8.47 -6.09 4.46
CA ALA A 67 -8.30 -6.29 5.89
C ALA A 67 -6.85 -6.63 6.25
N LEU A 68 -6.23 -7.55 5.52
CA LEU A 68 -4.85 -7.96 5.76
C LEU A 68 -3.86 -6.81 5.54
N ALA A 69 -4.03 -6.05 4.46
CA ALA A 69 -3.18 -4.91 4.12
C ALA A 69 -3.36 -3.74 5.10
N ALA A 70 -4.58 -3.50 5.60
CA ALA A 70 -4.82 -2.51 6.65
C ALA A 70 -4.14 -2.89 7.97
N VAL A 71 -4.24 -4.15 8.39
CA VAL A 71 -3.57 -4.64 9.61
C VAL A 71 -2.05 -4.53 9.48
N THR A 72 -1.48 -4.92 8.34
CA THR A 72 -0.03 -4.81 8.11
C THR A 72 0.43 -3.35 8.07
N LEU A 73 -0.33 -2.45 7.45
CA LEU A 73 -0.02 -1.02 7.45
C LEU A 73 -0.02 -0.44 8.88
N ILE A 74 -1.07 -0.72 9.65
CA ILE A 74 -1.18 -0.27 11.05
C ILE A 74 -0.04 -0.81 11.89
N ALA A 75 0.26 -2.11 11.79
CA ALA A 75 1.37 -2.72 12.51
C ALA A 75 2.71 -2.09 12.14
N SER A 76 2.94 -1.82 10.85
CA SER A 76 4.18 -1.19 10.38
C SER A 76 4.34 0.22 10.94
N VAL A 77 3.26 1.00 11.01
CA VAL A 77 3.26 2.35 11.60
C VAL A 77 3.48 2.28 13.11
N VAL A 78 2.76 1.42 13.83
CA VAL A 78 2.85 1.30 15.29
C VAL A 78 4.22 0.79 15.76
N ILE A 79 4.82 -0.13 15.01
CA ILE A 79 6.14 -0.68 15.34
C ILE A 79 7.26 0.25 14.86
N GLY A 80 7.09 0.89 13.69
CA GLY A 80 8.08 1.80 13.12
C GLY A 80 8.19 3.14 13.85
N LEU A 81 7.10 3.67 14.41
CA LEU A 81 7.12 4.91 15.22
C LEU A 81 7.73 4.72 16.63
N ARG A 82 8.36 3.59 16.92
CA ARG A 82 8.76 3.20 18.27
C ARG A 82 10.27 3.21 18.45
#